data_AF-A0A957ZMT8-F1
#
_entry.id   AF-A0A957ZMT8-F1
#
_cell.length_a   1.000
_cell.length_b   1.000
_cell.length_c   1.000
_cell.angle_alpha   90.00
_cell.angle_beta   90.00
_cell.angle_gamma   90.00
#
_symmetry.space_group_name_H-M   'P 1'
#
loop_
_entity.id
_entity.type
_entity.pdbx_description
1 polymer ?
#
loop_
_entity_poly.entity_id
_entity_poly.type
_entity_poly.pdbx_seq_one_letter_code
_entity_poly.pdbx_strand_id
1 'polypeptide(L)'
;LYLLRTLIHQPNVLLLDEPTNDLDIETLAVLEQFLDHFEGALVVVSHDRYFLDRTVDFLVGMEDGRLGPRYPSPYSTFVRMQAADRPAPAPETKPESSPPPPPAARPQRLTWKEQREMEALETQIAELEDRKISLLDEINKIGDNYIRLQDLSIQLTTLDQTLETALERWFELSDRA
;
A
#
# COMPACT_ATOMS: atom_id res chain seq x y z
N LEU A 1 -15.97 -13.27 12.59
CA LEU A 1 -16.54 -14.62 12.87
C LEU A 1 -16.70 -15.53 11.64
N TYR A 2 -16.78 -14.98 10.42
CA TYR A 2 -17.01 -15.78 9.20
C TYR A 2 -15.79 -16.63 8.81
N LEU A 3 -14.57 -16.05 8.90
CA LEU A 3 -13.31 -16.72 8.58
C LEU A 3 -13.09 -18.01 9.41
N LEU A 4 -13.23 -17.92 10.74
CA LEU A 4 -13.11 -19.08 11.64
C LEU A 4 -14.07 -20.22 11.30
N ARG A 5 -15.29 -19.90 10.82
CA ARG A 5 -16.27 -20.91 10.43
C ARG A 5 -15.90 -21.61 9.13
N THR A 6 -15.30 -20.89 8.18
CA THR A 6 -14.82 -21.46 6.91
C THR A 6 -13.60 -22.36 7.12
N LEU A 7 -12.71 -21.98 8.04
CA LEU A 7 -11.49 -22.75 8.37
C LEU A 7 -11.79 -24.11 9.03
N ILE A 8 -12.92 -24.25 9.75
CA ILE A 8 -13.35 -25.51 10.37
C ILE A 8 -13.63 -26.61 9.33
N HIS A 9 -13.93 -26.24 8.08
CA HIS A 9 -14.27 -27.21 7.04
C HIS A 9 -13.07 -27.79 6.29
N GLN A 10 -11.83 -27.46 6.68
CA GLN A 10 -10.59 -27.88 6.00
C GLN A 10 -10.71 -27.81 4.46
N PRO A 11 -11.01 -26.63 3.90
CA PRO A 11 -11.18 -26.52 2.46
C PRO A 11 -9.85 -26.76 1.74
N ASN A 12 -9.89 -27.41 0.58
CA ASN A 12 -8.71 -27.59 -0.27
C ASN A 12 -8.34 -26.31 -1.04
N VAL A 13 -9.29 -25.36 -1.14
CA VAL A 13 -9.13 -24.08 -1.82
C VAL A 13 -9.73 -22.99 -0.95
N LEU A 14 -8.95 -21.97 -0.62
CA LEU A 14 -9.36 -20.82 0.17
C LEU A 14 -9.37 -19.57 -0.71
N LEU A 15 -10.52 -18.89 -0.76
CA LEU A 15 -10.73 -17.63 -1.46
C LEU A 15 -10.95 -16.55 -0.41
N LEU A 16 -10.04 -15.59 -0.32
CA LEU A 16 -10.12 -14.44 0.59
C LEU A 16 -10.23 -13.16 -0.22
N ASP A 17 -11.22 -12.34 0.09
CA ASP A 17 -11.42 -11.02 -0.48
C ASP A 17 -11.29 -9.99 0.64
N GLU A 18 -10.30 -9.11 0.54
CA GLU A 18 -9.88 -8.13 1.53
C GLU A 18 -9.88 -8.65 2.98
N PRO A 19 -9.09 -9.69 3.30
CA PRO A 19 -9.09 -10.29 4.64
C PRO A 19 -8.55 -9.36 5.73
N THR A 20 -7.86 -8.28 5.38
CA THR A 20 -7.18 -7.37 6.32
C THR A 20 -8.08 -6.25 6.86
N ASN A 21 -9.23 -6.00 6.24
CA ASN A 21 -10.06 -4.82 6.53
C ASN A 21 -10.73 -4.84 7.91
N ASP A 22 -11.09 -6.01 8.42
CA ASP A 22 -11.86 -6.18 9.67
C ASP A 22 -11.10 -6.98 10.74
N LEU A 23 -9.77 -7.15 10.60
CA LEU A 23 -8.94 -7.94 11.51
C LEU A 23 -7.93 -7.07 12.25
N ASP A 24 -7.92 -7.20 13.58
CA ASP A 24 -6.86 -6.62 14.42
C ASP A 24 -5.49 -7.24 14.07
N ILE A 25 -4.42 -6.48 14.29
CA ILE A 25 -3.02 -6.88 13.97
C ILE A 25 -2.66 -8.25 14.56
N GLU A 26 -3.08 -8.53 15.79
CA GLU A 26 -2.84 -9.84 16.43
C GLU A 26 -3.53 -10.99 15.69
N THR A 27 -4.75 -10.77 15.23
CA THR A 27 -5.53 -11.79 14.49
C THR A 27 -4.98 -11.97 13.08
N LEU A 28 -4.50 -10.90 12.46
CA LEU A 28 -3.85 -10.91 11.16
C LEU A 28 -2.55 -11.73 11.22
N ALA A 29 -1.72 -11.56 12.25
CA ALA A 29 -0.53 -12.38 12.46
C ALA A 29 -0.84 -13.88 12.64
N VAL A 30 -1.93 -14.21 13.35
CA VAL A 30 -2.39 -15.61 13.48
C VAL A 30 -2.87 -16.16 12.14
N LEU A 31 -3.56 -15.33 11.34
CA LEU A 31 -3.99 -15.70 10.00
C LEU A 31 -2.80 -15.95 9.08
N GLU A 32 -1.79 -15.06 9.08
CA GLU A 32 -0.56 -15.25 8.32
C GLU A 32 0.13 -16.57 8.66
N GLN A 33 0.32 -16.87 9.96
CA GLN A 33 0.92 -18.13 10.39
C GLN A 33 0.12 -19.36 9.97
N PHE A 34 -1.20 -19.25 9.96
CA PHE A 34 -2.07 -20.32 9.48
C PHE A 34 -1.93 -20.53 7.97
N LEU A 35 -1.90 -19.45 7.19
CA LEU A 35 -1.77 -19.49 5.73
C LEU A 35 -0.40 -20.02 5.30
N ASP A 36 0.67 -19.72 6.04
CA ASP A 36 2.02 -20.29 5.82
C ASP A 36 2.04 -21.83 5.84
N HIS A 37 1.16 -22.45 6.64
CA HIS A 37 1.09 -23.91 6.80
C HIS A 37 -0.13 -24.53 6.09
N PHE A 38 -0.84 -23.75 5.29
CA PHE A 38 -2.03 -24.22 4.62
C PHE A 38 -1.67 -25.06 3.39
N GLU A 39 -1.90 -26.38 3.45
CA GLU A 39 -1.56 -27.34 2.37
C GLU A 39 -2.53 -27.29 1.16
N GLY A 40 -3.35 -26.25 1.04
CA GLY A 40 -4.34 -26.07 -0.02
C GLY A 40 -3.98 -24.95 -1.01
N ALA A 41 -4.84 -24.71 -1.98
CA ALA A 41 -4.70 -23.57 -2.88
C ALA A 41 -5.26 -22.31 -2.23
N LEU A 42 -4.48 -21.24 -2.18
CA LEU A 42 -4.89 -19.96 -1.64
C LEU A 42 -5.02 -18.93 -2.77
N VAL A 43 -6.15 -18.21 -2.79
CA VAL A 43 -6.38 -17.06 -3.66
C VAL A 43 -6.82 -15.90 -2.78
N VAL A 44 -6.00 -14.85 -2.75
CA VAL A 44 -6.24 -13.65 -1.95
C VAL A 44 -6.36 -12.46 -2.88
N VAL A 45 -7.37 -11.63 -2.62
CA VAL A 45 -7.42 -10.23 -3.07
C VAL A 45 -7.19 -9.36 -1.85
N SER A 46 -6.14 -8.53 -1.89
CA SER A 46 -5.90 -7.54 -0.84
C SER A 46 -5.15 -6.34 -1.39
N HIS A 47 -5.37 -5.18 -0.77
CA HIS A 47 -4.54 -4.00 -0.96
C HIS A 47 -3.30 -3.95 -0.04
N ASP A 48 -3.18 -4.86 0.93
CA ASP A 48 -2.04 -4.91 1.86
C ASP A 48 -0.83 -5.64 1.23
N ARG A 49 0.22 -4.87 0.96
CA ARG A 49 1.47 -5.36 0.36
C ARG A 49 2.22 -6.32 1.28
N TYR A 50 2.23 -6.06 2.60
CA TYR A 50 2.97 -6.88 3.55
C TYR A 50 2.32 -8.24 3.73
N PHE A 51 0.98 -8.26 3.81
CA PHE A 51 0.21 -9.50 3.88
C PHE A 51 0.43 -10.37 2.65
N LEU A 52 0.33 -9.78 1.46
CA LEU A 52 0.53 -10.50 0.19
C LEU A 52 1.97 -11.04 0.08
N ASP A 53 2.97 -10.24 0.42
CA ASP A 53 4.38 -10.67 0.34
C ASP A 53 4.70 -11.87 1.22
N ARG A 54 4.03 -12.00 2.37
CA ARG A 54 4.23 -13.14 3.27
C ARG A 54 3.42 -14.36 2.89
N THR A 55 2.19 -14.19 2.40
CA THR A 55 1.22 -15.29 2.28
C THR A 55 1.10 -15.91 0.89
N VAL A 56 1.58 -15.25 -0.17
CA VAL A 56 1.44 -15.76 -1.55
C VAL A 56 2.77 -16.03 -2.24
N ASP A 57 2.80 -17.10 -3.07
CA ASP A 57 3.96 -17.47 -3.89
C ASP A 57 4.12 -16.57 -5.13
N PHE A 58 3.00 -16.10 -5.68
CA PHE A 58 2.97 -15.28 -6.89
C PHE A 58 1.80 -14.29 -6.85
N LEU A 59 2.02 -13.15 -7.50
CA LEU A 59 1.09 -12.04 -7.63
C LEU A 59 0.56 -11.98 -9.05
N VAL A 60 -0.69 -11.55 -9.19
CA VAL A 60 -1.31 -11.30 -10.49
C VAL A 60 -1.92 -9.91 -10.45
N GLY A 61 -1.38 -9.00 -11.27
CA GLY A 61 -1.97 -7.69 -11.44
C GLY A 61 -3.29 -7.78 -12.20
N MET A 62 -4.28 -6.98 -11.80
CA MET A 62 -5.52 -6.83 -12.54
C MET A 62 -5.57 -5.45 -13.19
N GLU A 63 -5.69 -5.40 -14.51
CA GLU A 63 -5.81 -4.17 -15.29
C GLU A 63 -7.05 -4.26 -16.19
N ASP A 64 -7.91 -3.24 -16.18
CA ASP A 64 -9.16 -3.19 -16.96
C ASP A 64 -10.05 -4.45 -16.86
N GLY A 65 -10.11 -5.07 -15.67
CA GLY A 65 -10.87 -6.29 -15.42
C GLY A 65 -10.26 -7.56 -16.05
N ARG A 66 -9.01 -7.50 -16.51
CA ARG A 66 -8.25 -8.64 -17.02
C ARG A 66 -7.10 -8.97 -16.08
N LEU A 67 -6.90 -10.26 -15.85
CA LEU A 67 -5.75 -10.76 -15.11
C LEU A 67 -4.51 -10.72 -16.02
N GLY A 68 -3.46 -10.07 -15.52
CA GLY A 68 -2.16 -9.99 -16.16
C GLY A 68 -1.33 -11.27 -16.00
N PRO A 69 -0.05 -11.24 -16.41
CA PRO A 69 0.86 -12.36 -16.21
C PRO A 69 1.14 -12.58 -14.71
N ARG A 70 1.61 -13.78 -14.37
CA ARG A 70 1.99 -14.15 -13.00
C ARG A 70 3.39 -13.63 -12.71
N TYR A 71 3.53 -12.98 -11.56
CA TYR A 71 4.78 -12.43 -11.09
C TYR A 71 5.22 -13.16 -9.82
N PRO A 72 6.47 -13.64 -9.72
CA PRO A 72 6.96 -14.21 -8.47
C PRO A 72 6.87 -13.18 -7.33
N SER A 73 6.36 -13.60 -6.18
CA SER A 73 6.50 -12.83 -4.94
C SER A 73 7.99 -12.68 -4.59
N PRO A 74 8.48 -11.52 -4.11
CA PRO A 74 7.75 -10.40 -3.46
C PRO A 74 7.21 -9.32 -4.43
N TYR A 75 6.29 -8.49 -3.94
CA TYR A 75 5.60 -7.39 -4.62
C TYR A 75 6.53 -6.38 -5.30
N SER A 76 7.73 -6.19 -4.75
CA SER A 76 8.78 -5.40 -5.42
C SER A 76 9.12 -5.91 -6.82
N THR A 77 9.03 -7.22 -7.05
CA THR A 77 9.18 -7.86 -8.37
C THR A 77 8.04 -7.50 -9.30
N PHE A 78 6.80 -7.52 -8.80
CA PHE A 78 5.63 -7.09 -9.54
C PHE A 78 5.76 -5.64 -10.04
N VAL A 79 6.12 -4.71 -9.15
CA VAL A 79 6.32 -3.28 -9.50
C VAL A 79 7.41 -3.11 -10.56
N ARG A 80 8.54 -3.80 -10.40
CA ARG A 80 9.66 -3.74 -11.35
C ARG A 80 9.28 -4.26 -12.74
N MET A 81 8.56 -5.38 -12.79
CA MET A 81 8.17 -5.97 -14.07
C MET A 81 7.04 -5.18 -14.73
N GLN A 82 6.09 -4.63 -13.97
CA GLN A 82 5.07 -3.71 -14.49
C GLN A 82 5.69 -2.41 -15.03
N ALA A 83 6.75 -1.90 -14.39
CA ALA A 83 7.51 -0.75 -14.90
C ALA A 83 8.28 -1.08 -16.19
N ALA A 84 8.71 -2.34 -16.38
CA ALA A 84 9.39 -2.79 -17.59
C ALA A 84 8.43 -3.12 -18.75
N ASP A 85 7.20 -3.54 -18.44
CA ASP A 85 6.16 -3.89 -19.41
C ASP A 85 5.34 -2.67 -19.87
N ARG A 86 5.44 -1.54 -19.16
CA ARG A 86 5.03 -0.26 -19.71
C ARG A 86 5.85 0.01 -20.96
N PRO A 87 5.23 0.22 -22.14
CA PRO A 87 5.97 0.58 -23.33
C PRO A 87 6.77 1.84 -23.01
N ALA A 88 8.10 1.72 -23.07
CA ALA A 88 8.94 2.90 -23.19
C ALA A 88 8.36 3.74 -24.36
N PRO A 89 8.22 5.06 -24.21
CA PRO A 89 7.81 5.90 -25.34
C PRO A 89 8.69 5.55 -26.53
N ALA A 90 8.05 5.33 -27.68
CA ALA A 90 8.69 4.81 -28.88
C ALA A 90 10.02 5.53 -29.17
N PRO A 91 11.07 4.81 -29.61
CA PRO A 91 12.29 5.45 -30.04
C PRO A 91 11.95 6.33 -31.26
N GLU A 92 11.87 7.64 -31.05
CA GLU A 92 11.83 8.59 -32.14
C GLU A 92 13.07 8.33 -33.01
N THR A 93 12.82 7.93 -34.25
CA THR A 93 13.81 7.87 -35.31
C THR A 93 14.47 9.25 -35.40
N LYS A 94 15.67 9.39 -34.84
CA LYS A 94 16.53 10.55 -35.06
C LYS A 94 16.96 10.58 -36.54
N PRO A 95 16.56 11.57 -37.35
CA PRO A 95 17.38 11.96 -38.46
C PRO A 95 18.71 12.51 -37.92
N GLU A 96 19.78 12.04 -38.53
CA GLU A 96 21.16 12.42 -38.29
C GLU A 96 21.37 13.91 -38.60
N SER A 97 21.50 14.73 -37.55
CA SER A 97 22.44 15.84 -37.39
C SER A 97 21.86 16.91 -36.46
N SER A 98 22.29 16.89 -35.21
CA SER A 98 22.24 18.04 -34.30
C SER A 98 23.38 17.92 -33.28
N PRO A 99 23.87 19.04 -32.73
CA PRO A 99 25.08 19.09 -31.90
C PRO A 99 24.95 18.21 -30.63
N PRO A 100 26.06 17.88 -29.94
CA PRO A 100 26.02 17.01 -28.77
C PRO A 100 25.00 17.53 -27.75
N PRO A 101 24.24 16.63 -27.09
CA PRO A 101 23.18 17.02 -26.18
C PRO A 101 23.76 17.87 -25.04
N PRO A 102 23.04 18.91 -24.56
CA PRO A 102 23.42 19.59 -23.34
C PRO A 102 23.53 18.54 -22.21
N PRO A 103 24.47 18.72 -21.26
CA PRO A 103 24.71 17.75 -20.21
C PRO A 103 23.41 17.44 -19.47
N ALA A 104 23.17 16.15 -19.21
CA ALA A 104 22.03 15.65 -18.45
C ALA A 104 21.74 16.56 -17.26
N ALA A 105 20.47 16.98 -17.14
CA ALA A 105 20.01 17.77 -16.01
C ALA A 105 20.47 17.07 -14.73
N ARG A 106 21.39 17.72 -14.02
CA ARG A 106 21.93 17.23 -12.75
C ARG A 106 20.75 16.97 -11.80
N PRO A 107 20.80 15.95 -10.94
CA PRO A 107 19.79 15.78 -9.90
C PRO A 107 19.65 17.12 -9.18
N GLN A 108 18.46 17.71 -9.25
CA GLN A 108 18.19 18.99 -8.61
C GLN A 108 18.22 18.72 -7.11
N ARG A 109 19.39 18.97 -6.50
CA ARG A 109 19.54 19.01 -5.04
C ARG A 109 18.39 19.80 -4.46
N LEU A 110 17.75 19.24 -3.43
CA LEU A 110 16.67 19.89 -2.69
C LEU A 110 16.98 21.36 -2.47
N THR A 111 16.08 22.22 -2.94
CA THR A 111 16.15 23.63 -2.64
C THR A 111 15.92 23.83 -1.14
N TRP A 112 16.50 24.88 -0.55
CA TRP A 112 16.31 25.20 0.87
C TRP A 112 14.82 25.27 1.29
N LYS A 113 13.94 25.59 0.34
CA LYS A 113 12.48 25.58 0.55
C LYS A 113 11.91 24.16 0.65
N GLU A 114 12.35 23.24 -0.22
CA GLU A 114 11.91 21.83 -0.22
C GLU A 114 12.42 21.11 1.03
N GLN A 115 13.63 21.42 1.50
CA GLN A 115 14.17 20.85 2.74
C GLN A 115 13.37 21.29 3.97
N ARG A 116 12.94 22.55 4.01
CA ARG A 116 12.07 23.09 5.08
C ARG A 116 10.63 22.57 4.97
N GLU A 117 10.14 22.31 3.77
CA GLU A 117 8.85 21.64 3.52
C GLU A 117 8.89 20.20 4.05
N MET A 118 9.98 19.47 3.82
CA MET A 118 10.18 18.11 4.34
C MET A 118 10.18 18.06 5.88
N GLU A 119 10.94 18.95 6.54
CA GLU A 119 10.93 19.07 8.02
C GLU A 119 9.52 19.40 8.56
N ALA A 120 8.77 20.25 7.85
CA ALA A 120 7.39 20.57 8.22
C ALA A 120 6.46 19.37 8.03
N LEU A 121 6.63 18.61 6.93
CA LEU A 121 5.87 17.38 6.67
C LEU A 121 6.16 16.30 7.71
N GLU A 122 7.41 16.12 8.14
CA GLU A 122 7.75 15.16 9.21
C GLU A 122 7.03 15.50 10.52
N THR A 123 7.01 16.79 10.87
CA THR A 123 6.30 17.26 12.07
C THR A 123 4.79 17.03 11.92
N GLN A 124 4.25 17.35 10.75
CA GLN A 124 2.83 17.18 10.44
C GLN A 124 2.40 15.71 10.45
N ILE A 125 3.21 14.81 9.89
CA ILE A 125 2.94 13.36 9.89
C ILE A 125 2.91 12.84 11.33
N ALA A 126 3.90 13.20 12.16
CA ALA A 126 3.93 12.80 13.56
C ALA A 126 2.69 13.29 14.34
N GLU A 127 2.26 14.53 14.13
CA GLU A 127 1.03 15.07 14.75
C GLU A 127 -0.24 14.35 14.28
N LEU A 128 -0.32 14.01 12.99
CA LEU A 128 -1.44 13.25 12.42
C LEU A 128 -1.48 11.82 12.99
N GLU A 129 -0.33 11.14 13.09
CA GLU A 129 -0.21 9.81 13.68
C GLU A 129 -0.64 9.80 15.15
N ASP A 130 -0.17 10.76 15.95
CA ASP A 130 -0.59 10.92 17.36
C ASP A 130 -2.10 11.17 17.47
N ARG A 131 -2.65 11.98 16.57
CA ARG A 131 -4.09 12.25 16.52
C ARG A 131 -4.88 11.01 16.13
N LYS A 132 -4.38 10.19 15.20
CA LYS A 132 -4.97 8.90 14.82
C LYS A 132 -5.06 7.96 16.02
N ILE A 133 -3.96 7.81 16.76
CA ILE A 133 -3.90 6.96 17.96
C ILE A 133 -4.92 7.43 19.00
N SER A 134 -4.99 8.74 19.25
CA SER A 134 -5.95 9.33 20.18
C SER A 134 -7.41 9.05 19.77
N LEU A 135 -7.70 9.12 18.47
CA LEU A 135 -9.05 8.93 17.93
C LEU A 135 -9.47 7.45 17.99
N LEU A 136 -8.54 6.52 17.74
CA LEU A 136 -8.75 5.08 17.92
C LEU A 136 -9.02 4.73 19.39
N ASP A 137 -8.29 5.34 20.33
CA ASP A 137 -8.55 5.17 21.76
C ASP A 137 -9.92 5.73 22.19
N GLU A 138 -10.34 6.86 21.62
CA GLU A 138 -11.70 7.39 21.79
C GLU A 138 -12.77 6.42 21.26
N ILE A 139 -12.56 5.84 20.07
CA ILE A 139 -13.46 4.84 19.48
C ILE A 139 -13.56 3.61 20.38
N ASN A 140 -12.43 3.09 20.88
CA ASN A 140 -12.40 1.92 21.77
C ASN A 140 -13.10 2.16 23.12
N LYS A 141 -13.14 3.41 23.59
CA LYS A 141 -13.84 3.81 24.82
C LYS A 141 -15.33 4.06 24.61
N ILE A 142 -15.79 4.17 23.37
CA ILE A 142 -17.20 4.36 23.06
C ILE A 142 -17.89 3.00 23.06
N GLY A 143 -18.82 2.83 23.99
CA GLY A 143 -19.70 1.66 24.02
C GLY A 143 -20.74 1.73 22.90
N ASP A 144 -21.98 2.01 23.28
CA ASP A 144 -23.19 1.82 22.48
C ASP A 144 -23.68 3.10 21.78
N ASN A 145 -22.89 4.17 21.79
CA ASN A 145 -23.22 5.42 21.09
C ASN A 145 -22.84 5.36 19.61
N TYR A 146 -23.73 4.75 18.82
CA TYR A 146 -23.57 4.58 17.37
C TYR A 146 -23.36 5.90 16.60
N ILE A 147 -24.02 6.99 17.01
CA ILE A 147 -23.91 8.30 16.33
C ILE A 147 -22.50 8.89 16.52
N ARG A 148 -21.93 8.80 17.73
CA ARG A 148 -20.55 9.24 17.98
C ARG A 148 -19.53 8.35 17.30
N LEU A 149 -19.77 7.05 17.25
CA LEU A 149 -18.89 6.10 16.56
C LEU A 149 -18.84 6.41 15.05
N GLN A 150 -19.98 6.73 14.44
CA GLN A 150 -20.04 7.13 13.04
C GLN A 150 -19.27 8.45 12.79
N ASP A 151 -19.42 9.45 13.67
CA ASP A 151 -18.70 10.72 13.55
C ASP A 151 -17.18 10.53 13.67
N LEU A 152 -16.73 9.74 14.65
CA LEU A 152 -15.31 9.43 14.82
C LEU A 152 -14.76 8.57 13.69
N SER A 153 -15.55 7.65 13.14
CA SER A 153 -15.15 6.89 11.95
C SER A 153 -14.93 7.81 10.75
N ILE A 154 -15.81 8.79 10.53
CA ILE A 154 -15.62 9.81 9.48
C ILE A 154 -14.34 10.60 9.73
N GLN A 155 -14.12 11.05 10.98
CA GLN A 155 -12.90 11.77 11.34
C GLN A 155 -11.64 10.94 11.09
N LEU A 156 -11.65 9.65 11.45
CA LEU A 156 -10.56 8.72 11.21
C LEU A 156 -10.23 8.60 9.71
N THR A 157 -11.25 8.40 8.88
CA THR A 157 -11.08 8.30 7.41
C THR A 157 -10.52 9.59 6.82
N THR A 158 -11.00 10.75 7.25
CA THR A 158 -10.47 12.04 6.76
C THR A 158 -9.02 12.27 7.20
N LEU A 159 -8.67 11.82 8.40
CA LEU A 159 -7.33 11.93 8.93
C LEU A 159 -6.38 11.01 8.15
N ASP A 160 -6.80 9.77 7.88
CA ASP A 160 -6.02 8.81 7.09
C ASP A 160 -5.73 9.32 5.68
N GLN A 161 -6.73 9.89 4.99
CA GLN A 161 -6.51 10.51 3.68
C GLN A 161 -5.49 11.66 3.72
N THR A 162 -5.53 12.45 4.80
CA THR A 162 -4.61 13.57 4.98
C THR A 162 -3.19 13.09 5.25
N LEU A 163 -3.05 12.03 6.06
CA LEU A 163 -1.77 11.40 6.39
C LEU A 163 -1.16 10.74 5.15
N GLU A 164 -1.95 10.02 4.35
CA GLU A 164 -1.50 9.42 3.08
C GLU A 164 -0.97 10.48 2.12
N THR A 165 -1.72 11.58 1.94
CA THR A 165 -1.28 12.70 1.08
C THR A 165 0.02 13.34 1.57
N ALA A 166 0.19 13.50 2.89
CA ALA A 166 1.41 14.05 3.48
C ALA A 166 2.61 13.10 3.31
N LEU A 167 2.41 11.79 3.46
CA LEU A 167 3.42 10.76 3.24
C LEU A 167 3.86 10.69 1.78
N GLU A 168 2.92 10.72 0.83
CA GLU A 168 3.24 10.76 -0.61
C GLU A 168 4.11 11.97 -0.93
N ARG A 169 3.73 13.15 -0.42
CA ARG A 169 4.49 14.38 -0.64
C ARG A 169 5.88 14.34 -0.01
N TRP A 170 6.00 13.80 1.19
CA TRP A 170 7.30 13.61 1.84
C TRP A 170 8.17 12.62 1.05
N PHE A 171 7.59 11.52 0.55
CA PHE A 171 8.28 10.53 -0.27
C PHE A 171 8.84 11.13 -1.55
N GLU A 172 8.05 11.93 -2.29
CA GLU A 172 8.49 12.66 -3.48
C GLU A 172 9.70 13.57 -3.22
N LEU A 173 9.71 14.25 -2.06
CA LEU A 173 10.83 15.11 -1.67
C LEU A 173 12.05 14.28 -1.25
N SER A 174 11.84 13.16 -0.57
CA SER A 174 12.91 12.26 -0.14
C SER A 174 13.64 11.58 -1.31
N ASP A 175 12.92 11.21 -2.37
CA ASP A 175 13.50 10.58 -3.58
C ASP A 175 14.34 11.57 -4.42
N ARG A 176 14.12 12.88 -4.20
CA ARG A 176 14.88 13.97 -4.84
C ARG A 176 16.08 14.47 -4.02
N ALA A 177 16.24 13.98 -2.78
CA ALA A 177 17.33 14.31 -1.85
C ALA A 177 18.66 13.65 -2.23
#